data_AF-A0A6B1D8R1-F1
#
_entry.id   AF-A0A6B1D8R1-F1
#
_cell.length_a   1.000
_cell.length_b   1.000
_cell.length_c   1.000
_cell.angle_alpha   90.00
_cell.angle_beta   90.00
_cell.angle_gamma   90.00
#
_symmetry.space_group_name_H-M   'P 1'
#
loop_
_entity.id
_entity.type
_entity.pdbx_description
1 polymer ?
#
loop_
_entity_poly.entity_id
_entity_poly.type
_entity_poly.pdbx_seq_one_letter_code
_entity_poly.pdbx_strand_id
1 'polypeptide(L)'
;MQVRRLSANPIITPALDESIGENINGPSLLRVPDWLPNPLGRYYLYFAHHQGAFIRLAYADELTGPWTIYSPGTLRLEQTPCYNHVASPDLHIDHENRRILMYYHGPSVRPEELESDPLKRQYPFLEGQRSLLAVSEDGLSFTSDTEILGPSYFRVFRYPDTTDGWVYALAMPGILFRSRDGRTNFEPGPVLFDRDQRHAALLLRDDILYVFYSRAGDCPEHILCATIDLRTDWGEWKPSAPFSILEPETDYEGVNLPLEPSQRGAIHEPARQLRDPGIYQEGDQVYLLYSVAGESGIALAELQFN
;
A
#
# COMPACT_ATOMS: atom_id res chain seq x y z
N MET A 1 -21.53 -2.88 1.65
CA MET A 1 -20.33 -3.49 2.26
C MET A 1 -20.42 -3.25 3.76
N GLN A 2 -20.28 -4.30 4.57
CA GLN A 2 -20.19 -4.17 6.03
C GLN A 2 -18.73 -4.36 6.46
N VAL A 3 -18.32 -3.68 7.53
CA VAL A 3 -16.95 -3.71 8.03
C VAL A 3 -16.94 -4.14 9.50
N ARG A 4 -16.14 -5.15 9.84
CA ARG A 4 -16.01 -5.65 11.22
C ARG A 4 -14.55 -5.61 11.67
N ARG A 5 -14.23 -4.68 12.59
CA ARG A 5 -12.92 -4.60 13.23
C ARG A 5 -12.57 -5.90 13.96
N LEU A 6 -11.31 -6.31 13.89
CA LEU A 6 -10.80 -7.41 14.70
C LEU A 6 -10.75 -7.01 16.17
N SER A 7 -11.09 -7.95 17.06
CA SER A 7 -11.03 -7.74 18.51
C SER A 7 -9.61 -7.57 19.04
N ALA A 8 -8.60 -7.99 18.28
CA ALA A 8 -7.18 -7.90 18.62
C ALA A 8 -6.54 -6.57 18.17
N ASN A 9 -7.30 -5.64 17.60
CA ASN A 9 -6.76 -4.38 17.13
C ASN A 9 -6.28 -3.47 18.29
N PRO A 10 -5.25 -2.64 18.06
CA PRO A 10 -4.40 -2.62 16.86
C PRO A 10 -3.41 -3.81 16.84
N ILE A 11 -3.18 -4.38 15.66
CA ILE A 11 -2.32 -5.57 15.49
C ILE A 11 -0.83 -5.23 15.44
N ILE A 12 -0.47 -4.00 15.05
CA ILE A 12 0.89 -3.48 15.11
C ILE A 12 0.88 -2.16 15.87
N THR A 13 1.80 -2.02 16.82
CA THR A 13 2.02 -0.79 17.61
C THR A 13 3.51 -0.57 17.84
N PRO A 14 3.94 0.68 18.14
CA PRO A 14 5.32 0.97 18.51
C PRO A 14 5.85 0.15 19.70
N ALA A 15 4.96 -0.36 20.56
CA ALA A 15 5.33 -1.13 21.74
C ALA A 15 5.85 -2.55 21.42
N LEU A 16 5.66 -3.05 20.20
CA LEU A 16 6.07 -4.40 19.83
C LEU A 16 7.59 -4.54 19.68
N ASP A 17 8.27 -3.51 19.16
CA ASP A 17 9.72 -3.51 18.96
C ASP A 17 10.22 -2.08 18.74
N GLU A 18 11.35 -1.72 19.33
CA GLU A 18 11.95 -0.38 19.23
C GLU A 18 12.25 0.03 17.78
N SER A 19 12.52 -0.94 16.88
CA SER A 19 12.79 -0.67 15.48
C SER A 19 11.60 -0.06 14.74
N ILE A 20 10.37 -0.15 15.27
CA ILE A 20 9.16 0.42 14.65
C ILE A 20 9.24 1.95 14.60
N GLY A 21 9.65 2.59 15.70
CA GLY A 21 9.62 4.03 15.84
C GLY A 21 8.20 4.59 16.00
N GLU A 22 8.02 5.87 15.67
CA GLU A 22 6.81 6.64 15.92
C GLU A 22 5.84 6.74 14.72
N ASN A 23 6.18 6.14 13.57
CA ASN A 23 5.36 6.18 12.37
C ASN A 23 5.27 4.80 11.69
N ILE A 24 4.05 4.42 11.31
CA ILE A 24 3.66 3.12 10.78
C ILE A 24 2.70 3.32 9.61
N ASN A 25 3.13 2.98 8.39
CA ASN A 25 2.34 3.18 7.18
C ASN A 25 2.53 2.09 6.12
N GLY A 26 1.67 2.17 5.10
CA GLY A 26 1.70 1.32 3.91
C GLY A 26 1.71 -0.18 4.19
N PRO A 27 0.73 -0.71 4.94
CA PRO A 27 0.67 -2.13 5.25
C PRO A 27 0.40 -2.98 3.99
N SER A 28 1.06 -4.13 3.92
CA SER A 28 0.84 -5.16 2.91
C SER A 28 1.01 -6.54 3.53
N LEU A 29 -0.07 -7.31 3.54
CA LEU A 29 -0.16 -8.62 4.19
C LEU A 29 -0.20 -9.73 3.15
N LEU A 30 0.55 -10.79 3.38
CA LEU A 30 0.48 -12.03 2.61
C LEU A 30 0.37 -13.24 3.52
N ARG A 31 -0.29 -14.29 3.02
CA ARG A 31 -0.10 -15.65 3.54
C ARG A 31 1.20 -16.18 2.98
N VAL A 32 2.06 -16.69 3.84
CA VAL A 32 3.32 -17.30 3.44
C VAL A 32 3.04 -18.51 2.55
N PRO A 33 3.58 -18.57 1.32
CA PRO A 33 3.30 -19.68 0.41
C PRO A 33 4.07 -20.93 0.83
N ASP A 34 3.49 -22.12 0.55
CA ASP A 34 4.05 -23.41 0.96
C ASP A 34 5.47 -23.70 0.42
N TRP A 35 5.87 -23.02 -0.66
CA TRP A 35 7.20 -23.17 -1.24
C TRP A 35 8.27 -22.31 -0.56
N LEU A 36 7.90 -21.38 0.32
CA LEU A 36 8.84 -20.48 0.98
C LEU A 36 9.73 -21.29 1.96
N PRO A 37 11.06 -21.17 1.90
CA PRO A 37 11.94 -21.88 2.82
C PRO A 37 11.87 -21.29 4.23
N ASN A 38 11.82 -22.15 5.25
CA ASN A 38 11.92 -21.79 6.68
C ASN A 38 11.02 -20.61 7.10
N PRO A 39 9.69 -20.71 6.91
CA PRO A 39 8.78 -19.61 7.22
C PRO A 39 8.82 -19.26 8.72
N LEU A 40 8.79 -17.96 9.05
CA LEU A 40 8.75 -17.47 10.44
C LEU A 40 7.35 -17.66 11.07
N GLY A 41 6.31 -17.70 10.25
CA GLY A 41 4.92 -17.93 10.64
C GLY A 41 4.04 -18.08 9.40
N ARG A 42 2.73 -18.29 9.59
CA ARG A 42 1.75 -18.42 8.49
C ARG A 42 1.53 -17.13 7.68
N TYR A 43 1.71 -15.96 8.30
CA TYR A 43 1.43 -14.66 7.71
C TYR A 43 2.61 -13.71 7.86
N TYR A 44 2.90 -12.96 6.81
CA TYR A 44 3.88 -11.87 6.80
C TYR A 44 3.17 -10.54 6.51
N LEU A 45 3.35 -9.57 7.41
CA LEU A 45 2.87 -8.20 7.27
C LEU A 45 4.08 -7.26 7.09
N TYR A 46 4.20 -6.73 5.88
CA TYR A 46 5.20 -5.72 5.54
C TYR A 46 4.60 -4.33 5.74
N PHE A 47 5.38 -3.43 6.30
CA PHE A 47 4.99 -2.04 6.51
C PHE A 47 6.22 -1.15 6.58
N ALA A 48 6.04 0.15 6.50
CA ALA A 48 7.13 1.10 6.51
C ALA A 48 6.96 2.17 7.59
N HIS A 49 7.98 3.02 7.64
CA HIS A 49 7.99 4.28 8.34
C HIS A 49 8.18 5.34 7.25
N HIS A 50 7.46 6.46 7.32
CA HIS A 50 7.46 7.50 6.28
C HIS A 50 8.87 8.00 5.91
N GLN A 51 9.79 7.95 6.87
CA GLN A 51 11.20 8.32 6.72
C GLN A 51 12.15 7.17 7.11
N GLY A 52 11.71 5.92 6.91
CA GLY A 52 12.46 4.74 7.30
C GLY A 52 13.58 4.36 6.33
N ALA A 53 14.69 3.84 6.88
CA ALA A 53 15.80 3.30 6.08
C ALA A 53 15.60 1.84 5.63
N PHE A 54 14.48 1.20 5.99
CA PHE A 54 14.18 -0.18 5.60
C PHE A 54 12.68 -0.48 5.73
N ILE A 55 12.24 -1.51 5.01
CA ILE A 55 10.90 -2.10 5.13
C ILE A 55 10.86 -3.07 6.30
N ARG A 56 9.88 -2.89 7.19
CA ARG A 56 9.66 -3.74 8.36
C ARG A 56 8.82 -4.94 8.00
N LEU A 57 9.00 -6.01 8.77
CA LEU A 57 8.24 -7.24 8.68
C LEU A 57 7.77 -7.64 10.08
N ALA A 58 6.48 -7.90 10.21
CA ALA A 58 5.91 -8.65 11.31
C ALA A 58 5.40 -10.00 10.80
N TYR A 59 5.44 -11.03 11.65
CA TYR A 59 4.92 -12.35 11.33
C TYR A 59 4.03 -12.91 12.44
N ALA A 60 3.07 -13.74 12.07
CA ALA A 60 2.15 -14.42 12.98
C ALA A 60 1.61 -15.72 12.35
N ASP A 61 1.12 -16.63 13.19
CA ASP A 61 0.41 -17.84 12.72
C ASP A 61 -1.09 -17.61 12.54
N GLU A 62 -1.64 -16.57 13.16
CA GLU A 62 -3.04 -16.18 13.08
C GLU A 62 -3.17 -14.68 12.81
N LEU A 63 -4.20 -14.26 12.06
CA LEU A 63 -4.44 -12.83 11.75
C LEU A 63 -4.67 -11.98 13.01
N THR A 64 -5.20 -12.60 14.07
CA THR A 64 -5.38 -11.99 15.40
C THR A 64 -4.09 -11.87 16.21
N GLY A 65 -2.96 -12.34 15.68
CA GLY A 65 -1.68 -12.40 16.38
C GLY A 65 -1.57 -13.60 17.34
N PRO A 66 -0.58 -13.59 18.25
CA PRO A 66 0.36 -12.49 18.48
C PRO A 66 1.28 -12.25 17.28
N TRP A 67 1.57 -10.97 17.00
CA TRP A 67 2.50 -10.56 15.95
C TRP A 67 3.89 -10.35 16.54
N THR A 68 4.91 -10.87 15.85
CA THR A 68 6.32 -10.71 16.23
C THR A 68 7.06 -9.93 15.15
N ILE A 69 7.90 -8.98 15.55
CA ILE A 69 8.70 -8.18 14.63
C ILE A 69 9.96 -8.94 14.23
N TYR A 70 10.25 -8.99 12.94
CA TYR A 70 11.55 -9.37 12.42
C TYR A 70 12.46 -8.14 12.45
N SER A 71 13.11 -7.91 13.60
CA SER A 71 13.89 -6.70 13.89
C SER A 71 15.02 -6.37 12.89
N PRO A 72 15.62 -7.34 12.15
CA PRO A 72 16.56 -6.99 11.08
C PRO A 72 15.92 -6.19 9.94
N GLY A 73 14.60 -6.20 9.77
CA GLY A 73 13.94 -5.63 8.61
C GLY A 73 14.23 -6.42 7.31
N THR A 74 13.72 -5.95 6.19
CA THR A 74 13.79 -6.64 4.90
C THR A 74 14.57 -5.82 3.88
N LEU A 75 13.91 -5.18 2.90
CA LEU A 75 14.55 -4.29 1.93
C LEU A 75 15.09 -3.04 2.63
N ARG A 76 16.38 -2.76 2.49
CA ARG A 76 17.08 -1.62 3.09
C ARG A 76 17.44 -0.57 2.05
N LEU A 77 17.48 0.69 2.46
CA LEU A 77 17.73 1.84 1.59
C LEU A 77 19.03 1.69 0.79
N GLU A 78 20.11 1.23 1.43
CA GLU A 78 21.42 1.01 0.80
C GLU A 78 21.42 -0.08 -0.29
N GLN A 79 20.36 -0.89 -0.36
CA GLN A 79 20.16 -1.91 -1.40
C GLN A 79 19.35 -1.40 -2.59
N THR A 80 18.99 -0.11 -2.59
CA THR A 80 18.10 0.50 -3.59
C THR A 80 18.75 1.70 -4.29
N PRO A 81 18.23 2.11 -5.46
CA PRO A 81 18.58 3.39 -6.07
C PRO A 81 18.07 4.61 -5.31
N CYS A 82 17.18 4.41 -4.32
CA CYS A 82 16.57 5.49 -3.57
C CYS A 82 17.56 6.19 -2.65
N TYR A 83 17.22 7.39 -2.24
CA TYR A 83 17.88 8.13 -1.16
C TYR A 83 16.86 8.60 -0.14
N ASN A 84 17.33 8.92 1.07
CA ASN A 84 16.51 9.34 2.22
C ASN A 84 15.66 8.20 2.82
N HIS A 85 14.75 7.57 2.08
CA HIS A 85 13.89 6.52 2.62
C HIS A 85 13.41 5.51 1.58
N VAL A 86 12.91 4.37 2.07
CA VAL A 86 12.12 3.37 1.32
C VAL A 86 10.82 3.10 2.07
N ALA A 87 9.69 3.11 1.37
CA ALA A 87 8.39 3.04 2.03
C ALA A 87 7.26 2.43 1.18
N SER A 88 6.12 2.27 1.85
CA SER A 88 4.82 1.77 1.39
C SER A 88 4.83 0.50 0.53
N PRO A 89 5.08 -0.65 1.18
CA PRO A 89 4.88 -2.00 0.71
C PRO A 89 3.76 -2.30 -0.27
N ASP A 90 3.96 -2.85 -1.46
CA ASP A 90 2.92 -3.60 -2.19
C ASP A 90 3.45 -4.98 -2.60
N LEU A 91 3.03 -6.02 -1.87
CA LEU A 91 3.59 -7.36 -2.01
C LEU A 91 2.67 -8.26 -2.84
N HIS A 92 3.27 -9.00 -3.77
CA HIS A 92 2.58 -9.97 -4.62
C HIS A 92 3.34 -11.29 -4.64
N ILE A 93 2.60 -12.40 -4.68
CA ILE A 93 3.20 -13.74 -4.79
C ILE A 93 3.20 -14.17 -6.27
N ASP A 94 4.39 -14.40 -6.81
CA ASP A 94 4.58 -15.04 -8.11
C ASP A 94 4.80 -16.54 -7.88
N HIS A 95 3.68 -17.28 -7.85
CA HIS A 95 3.68 -18.73 -7.59
C HIS A 95 4.40 -19.53 -8.67
N GLU A 96 4.35 -19.09 -9.93
CA GLU A 96 4.97 -19.77 -11.05
C GLU A 96 6.49 -19.78 -10.91
N ASN A 97 7.07 -18.64 -10.53
CA ASN A 97 8.52 -18.47 -10.39
C ASN A 97 9.01 -18.61 -8.95
N ARG A 98 8.12 -18.94 -8.00
CA ARG A 98 8.42 -19.11 -6.57
C ARG A 98 9.19 -17.93 -5.98
N ARG A 99 8.63 -16.74 -6.15
CA ARG A 99 9.20 -15.49 -5.63
C ARG A 99 8.12 -14.55 -5.15
N ILE A 100 8.52 -13.64 -4.28
CA ILE A 100 7.73 -12.53 -3.78
C ILE A 100 8.21 -11.27 -4.49
N LEU A 101 7.27 -10.50 -5.02
CA LEU A 101 7.47 -9.22 -5.66
C LEU A 101 7.07 -8.12 -4.68
N MET A 102 7.91 -7.11 -4.50
CA MET A 102 7.64 -5.94 -3.68
C MET A 102 7.72 -4.70 -4.55
N TYR A 103 6.59 -4.08 -4.86
CA TYR A 103 6.62 -2.69 -5.32
C TYR A 103 6.80 -1.81 -4.08
N TYR A 104 7.77 -0.92 -4.15
CA TYR A 104 8.06 0.02 -3.07
C TYR A 104 8.30 1.39 -3.71
N HIS A 105 8.48 2.43 -2.89
CA HIS A 105 8.90 3.73 -3.39
C HIS A 105 9.94 4.39 -2.50
N GLY A 106 10.59 5.40 -3.07
CA GLY A 106 11.40 6.38 -2.37
C GLY A 106 11.82 7.50 -3.32
N PRO A 107 12.49 8.55 -2.83
CA PRO A 107 13.15 9.53 -3.67
C PRO A 107 14.22 8.86 -4.54
N SER A 108 14.06 8.94 -5.87
CA SER A 108 14.98 8.31 -6.84
C SER A 108 15.42 9.26 -7.95
N VAL A 109 14.78 10.42 -8.08
CA VAL A 109 15.16 11.49 -9.01
C VAL A 109 15.72 12.64 -8.21
N ARG A 110 16.95 13.05 -8.52
CA ARG A 110 17.64 14.12 -7.78
C ARG A 110 17.02 15.50 -8.09
N PRO A 111 17.08 16.47 -7.16
CA PRO A 111 16.53 17.81 -7.39
C PRO A 111 17.04 18.49 -8.67
N GLU A 112 18.31 18.29 -9.02
CA GLU A 112 18.95 18.82 -10.23
C GLU A 112 18.46 18.17 -11.54
N GLU A 113 17.93 16.95 -11.47
CA GLU A 113 17.40 16.20 -12.62
C GLU A 113 15.89 16.37 -12.77
N LEU A 114 15.22 16.88 -11.73
CA LEU A 114 13.78 16.86 -11.55
C LEU A 114 13.02 17.58 -12.68
N GLU A 115 13.51 18.75 -13.14
CA GLU A 115 12.88 19.49 -14.27
C GLU A 115 13.02 18.76 -15.62
N SER A 116 13.97 17.84 -15.72
CA SER A 116 14.18 17.01 -16.91
C SER A 116 13.46 15.66 -16.86
N ASP A 117 12.93 15.28 -15.70
CA ASP A 117 12.24 14.01 -15.50
C ASP A 117 10.96 13.91 -16.36
N PRO A 118 10.81 12.83 -17.16
CA PRO A 118 9.64 12.67 -18.03
C PRO A 118 8.31 12.67 -17.28
N LEU A 119 8.25 12.05 -16.08
CA LEU A 119 7.02 11.97 -15.30
C LEU A 119 6.62 13.35 -14.75
N LYS A 120 7.56 14.17 -14.27
CA LYS A 120 7.28 15.55 -13.85
C LYS A 120 6.85 16.42 -15.03
N ARG A 121 7.48 16.27 -16.20
CA ARG A 121 7.06 17.01 -17.40
C ARG A 121 5.63 16.68 -17.82
N GLN A 122 5.25 15.41 -17.72
CA GLN A 122 3.88 14.95 -18.00
C GLN A 122 2.90 15.36 -16.89
N TYR A 123 3.34 15.30 -15.64
CA TYR A 123 2.55 15.57 -14.44
C TYR A 123 3.29 16.57 -13.52
N PRO A 124 3.13 17.89 -13.75
CA PRO A 124 3.93 18.94 -13.08
C PRO A 124 3.83 18.98 -11.55
N PHE A 125 2.83 18.33 -10.97
CA PHE A 125 2.64 18.21 -9.53
C PHE A 125 3.43 17.08 -8.87
N LEU A 126 4.10 16.23 -9.66
CA LEU A 126 4.95 15.17 -9.14
C LEU A 126 6.33 15.73 -8.73
N GLU A 127 6.86 15.17 -7.66
CA GLU A 127 8.23 15.40 -7.20
C GLU A 127 9.11 14.17 -7.47
N GLY A 128 10.31 14.06 -6.88
CA GLY A 128 11.30 13.03 -7.24
C GLY A 128 11.07 11.62 -6.71
N GLN A 129 9.92 11.32 -6.10
CA GLN A 129 9.62 10.00 -5.53
C GLN A 129 9.08 9.02 -6.56
N ARG A 130 9.70 7.85 -6.70
CA ARG A 130 9.37 6.87 -7.73
C ARG A 130 9.08 5.51 -7.14
N SER A 131 8.25 4.74 -7.84
CA SER A 131 8.06 3.33 -7.55
C SER A 131 9.04 2.45 -8.32
N LEU A 132 9.55 1.42 -7.64
CA LEU A 132 10.49 0.42 -8.15
C LEU A 132 10.03 -0.97 -7.70
N LEU A 133 10.64 -2.01 -8.27
CA LEU A 133 10.38 -3.40 -7.92
C LEU A 133 11.59 -4.01 -7.21
N ALA A 134 11.33 -4.77 -6.15
CA ALA A 134 12.29 -5.69 -5.55
C ALA A 134 11.73 -7.11 -5.52
N VAL A 135 12.62 -8.10 -5.51
CA VAL A 135 12.27 -9.52 -5.59
C VAL A 135 12.95 -10.30 -4.47
N SER A 136 12.24 -11.29 -3.93
CA SER A 136 12.74 -12.20 -2.88
C SER A 136 12.28 -13.64 -3.10
N GLU A 137 13.12 -14.61 -2.76
CA GLU A 137 12.77 -16.05 -2.76
C GLU A 137 12.51 -16.59 -1.34
N ASP A 138 12.84 -15.84 -0.30
CA ASP A 138 12.71 -16.22 1.12
C ASP A 138 11.76 -15.30 1.92
N GLY A 139 11.27 -14.22 1.30
CA GLY A 139 10.41 -13.22 1.93
C GLY A 139 11.14 -12.31 2.93
N LEU A 140 12.44 -12.46 3.12
CA LEU A 140 13.24 -11.70 4.08
C LEU A 140 14.28 -10.84 3.36
N SER A 141 14.99 -11.43 2.41
CA SER A 141 16.07 -10.85 1.64
C SER A 141 15.54 -10.42 0.27
N PHE A 142 15.54 -9.12 -0.01
CA PHE A 142 15.06 -8.56 -1.27
C PHE A 142 16.22 -7.99 -2.09
N THR A 143 16.16 -8.19 -3.40
CA THR A 143 17.04 -7.55 -4.39
C THR A 143 16.22 -6.55 -5.19
N SER A 144 16.62 -5.28 -5.19
CA SER A 144 15.96 -4.24 -5.97
C SER A 144 16.44 -4.21 -7.41
N ASP A 145 15.49 -4.07 -8.33
CA ASP A 145 15.77 -3.60 -9.69
C ASP A 145 16.05 -2.09 -9.68
N THR A 146 16.58 -1.56 -10.80
CA THR A 146 16.93 -0.14 -10.95
C THR A 146 15.97 0.65 -11.84
N GLU A 147 15.01 -0.02 -12.49
CA GLU A 147 14.03 0.61 -13.36
C GLU A 147 13.03 1.44 -12.54
N ILE A 148 12.81 2.68 -12.97
CA ILE A 148 11.72 3.52 -12.47
C ILE A 148 10.44 3.09 -13.18
N LEU A 149 9.46 2.59 -12.42
CA LEU A 149 8.19 2.09 -12.96
C LEU A 149 7.15 3.19 -13.13
N GLY A 150 7.20 4.22 -12.28
CA GLY A 150 6.25 5.31 -12.28
C GLY A 150 6.35 6.19 -11.04
N PRO A 151 5.33 7.03 -10.79
CA PRO A 151 5.18 7.80 -9.55
C PRO A 151 5.13 6.89 -8.33
N SER A 152 5.27 7.46 -7.12
CA SER A 152 5.24 6.70 -5.88
C SER A 152 3.89 6.00 -5.63
N TYR A 153 3.93 4.99 -4.77
CA TYR A 153 2.76 4.26 -4.25
C TYR A 153 2.01 3.40 -5.27
N PHE A 154 2.74 2.68 -6.13
CA PHE A 154 2.14 1.66 -6.99
C PHE A 154 1.34 0.63 -6.17
N ARG A 155 0.07 0.46 -6.56
CA ARG A 155 -0.77 -0.69 -6.20
C ARG A 155 -1.09 -1.49 -7.44
N VAL A 156 -0.64 -2.73 -7.49
CA VAL A 156 -0.66 -3.54 -8.71
C VAL A 156 -1.81 -4.55 -8.68
N PHE A 157 -2.44 -4.80 -9.82
CA PHE A 157 -3.45 -5.85 -9.97
C PHE A 157 -3.44 -6.42 -11.39
N ARG A 158 -3.91 -7.67 -11.55
CA ARG A 158 -4.11 -8.31 -12.85
C ARG A 158 -5.59 -8.35 -13.18
N TYR A 159 -5.98 -7.95 -14.40
CA TYR A 159 -7.35 -8.04 -14.88
C TYR A 159 -7.43 -9.05 -16.05
N PRO A 160 -8.10 -10.20 -15.87
CA PRO A 160 -7.97 -11.36 -16.77
C PRO A 160 -8.68 -11.23 -18.13
N ASP A 161 -9.56 -10.25 -18.37
CA ASP A 161 -10.35 -10.15 -19.61
C ASP A 161 -9.72 -9.26 -20.70
N THR A 162 -8.42 -9.02 -20.63
CA THR A 162 -7.71 -8.47 -21.79
C THR A 162 -7.12 -9.64 -22.57
N THR A 163 -7.30 -9.65 -23.89
CA THR A 163 -6.84 -10.71 -24.82
C THR A 163 -5.37 -11.11 -24.71
N ASP A 164 -4.58 -10.37 -23.93
CA ASP A 164 -3.15 -10.58 -23.70
C ASP A 164 -2.74 -10.54 -22.20
N GLY A 165 -3.68 -10.45 -21.25
CA GLY A 165 -3.41 -10.48 -19.80
C GLY A 165 -2.56 -9.32 -19.24
N TRP A 166 -3.02 -8.08 -19.37
CA TRP A 166 -2.33 -6.90 -18.82
C TRP A 166 -2.28 -6.88 -17.29
N VAL A 167 -1.16 -6.35 -16.77
CA VAL A 167 -0.99 -5.97 -15.37
C VAL A 167 -1.17 -4.47 -15.25
N TYR A 168 -1.99 -4.03 -14.32
CA TYR A 168 -2.29 -2.62 -14.09
C TYR A 168 -1.66 -2.15 -12.77
N ALA A 169 -1.34 -0.87 -12.69
CA ALA A 169 -0.92 -0.23 -11.46
C ALA A 169 -1.66 1.09 -11.25
N LEU A 170 -2.10 1.36 -10.03
CA LEU A 170 -2.57 2.67 -9.60
C LEU A 170 -1.49 3.34 -8.76
N ALA A 171 -1.01 4.49 -9.20
CA ALA A 171 -0.02 5.30 -8.47
C ALA A 171 -0.68 6.55 -7.88
N MET A 172 -0.10 7.14 -6.83
CA MET A 172 -0.63 8.39 -6.28
C MET A 172 -0.22 9.61 -7.15
N PRO A 173 -1.11 10.61 -7.35
CA PRO A 173 -2.52 10.64 -6.99
C PRO A 173 -3.39 10.08 -8.14
N GLY A 174 -3.86 8.84 -7.99
CA GLY A 174 -4.80 8.18 -8.88
C GLY A 174 -4.38 7.98 -10.34
N ILE A 175 -3.10 7.96 -10.66
CA ILE A 175 -2.62 7.79 -12.05
C ILE A 175 -2.57 6.31 -12.39
N LEU A 176 -3.31 5.91 -13.44
CA LEU A 176 -3.35 4.52 -13.90
C LEU A 176 -2.17 4.23 -14.83
N PHE A 177 -1.60 3.03 -14.73
CA PHE A 177 -0.58 2.49 -15.61
C PHE A 177 -0.92 1.05 -16.01
N ARG A 178 -0.32 0.54 -17.08
CA ARG A 178 -0.33 -0.89 -17.39
C ARG A 178 1.00 -1.38 -17.94
N SER A 179 1.28 -2.67 -17.77
CA SER A 179 2.46 -3.37 -18.24
C SER A 179 2.09 -4.79 -18.70
N ARG A 180 2.86 -5.34 -19.65
CA ARG A 180 2.67 -6.70 -20.16
C ARG A 180 3.08 -7.76 -19.14
N ASP A 181 4.17 -7.53 -18.42
CA ASP A 181 4.72 -8.48 -17.44
C ASP A 181 4.41 -8.07 -16.00
N GLY A 182 4.06 -6.79 -15.78
CA GLY A 182 3.88 -6.19 -14.48
C GLY A 182 5.18 -5.80 -13.80
N ARG A 183 6.33 -5.92 -14.48
CA ARG A 183 7.66 -5.72 -13.91
C ARG A 183 8.42 -4.59 -14.54
N THR A 184 8.21 -4.38 -15.83
CA THR A 184 8.92 -3.38 -16.63
C THR A 184 7.95 -2.62 -17.53
N ASN A 185 8.41 -1.52 -18.12
CA ASN A 185 7.74 -0.83 -19.22
C ASN A 185 6.26 -0.49 -18.93
N PHE A 186 5.98 0.02 -17.74
CA PHE A 186 4.64 0.52 -17.42
C PHE A 186 4.33 1.77 -18.25
N GLU A 187 3.25 1.72 -19.03
CA GLU A 187 2.77 2.85 -19.81
C GLU A 187 1.66 3.60 -19.07
N PRO A 188 1.67 4.95 -19.10
CA PRO A 188 0.68 5.77 -18.40
C PRO A 188 -0.67 5.75 -19.11
N GLY A 189 -1.73 5.77 -18.30
CA GLY A 189 -3.12 5.88 -18.71
C GLY A 189 -3.80 7.11 -18.11
N PRO A 190 -5.13 7.05 -17.90
CA PRO A 190 -5.90 8.16 -17.35
C PRO A 190 -5.54 8.45 -15.87
N VAL A 191 -5.79 9.70 -15.45
CA VAL A 191 -5.79 10.10 -14.04
C VAL A 191 -7.19 9.96 -13.49
N LEU A 192 -7.38 9.07 -12.53
CA LEU A 192 -8.69 8.64 -12.03
C LEU A 192 -9.15 9.45 -10.80
N PHE A 193 -8.22 9.94 -9.98
CA PHE A 193 -8.52 10.64 -8.74
C PHE A 193 -7.90 12.04 -8.71
N ASP A 194 -8.43 12.89 -7.85
CA ASP A 194 -7.87 14.22 -7.61
C ASP A 194 -6.56 14.17 -6.81
N ARG A 195 -5.90 15.33 -6.69
CA ARG A 195 -4.58 15.48 -6.06
C ARG A 195 -4.56 15.19 -4.57
N ASP A 196 -5.72 15.16 -3.91
CA ASP A 196 -5.81 14.99 -2.47
C ASP A 196 -5.86 13.51 -2.06
N GLN A 197 -6.13 12.60 -3.01
CA GLN A 197 -6.04 11.15 -2.80
C GLN A 197 -4.64 10.75 -2.28
N ARG A 198 -4.61 9.98 -1.20
CA ARG A 198 -3.40 9.38 -0.62
C ARG A 198 -3.21 7.95 -1.11
N HIS A 199 -2.43 7.14 -0.38
CA HIS A 199 -2.31 5.70 -0.58
C HIS A 199 -3.66 5.04 -0.89
N ALA A 200 -3.66 4.19 -1.90
CA ALA A 200 -4.79 3.34 -2.23
C ALA A 200 -4.54 1.90 -1.75
N ALA A 201 -5.60 1.10 -1.71
CA ALA A 201 -5.57 -0.34 -1.81
C ALA A 201 -6.62 -0.80 -2.81
N LEU A 202 -6.36 -1.93 -3.46
CA LEU A 202 -7.16 -2.41 -4.57
C LEU A 202 -7.73 -3.79 -4.25
N LEU A 203 -9.00 -3.98 -4.56
CA LEU A 203 -9.66 -5.28 -4.54
C LEU A 203 -10.42 -5.44 -5.85
N LEU A 204 -10.00 -6.41 -6.66
CA LEU A 204 -10.72 -6.80 -7.86
C LEU A 204 -11.75 -7.88 -7.49
N ARG A 205 -13.03 -7.64 -7.82
CA ARG A 205 -14.08 -8.65 -7.75
C ARG A 205 -14.84 -8.67 -9.07
N ASP A 206 -14.76 -9.80 -9.76
CA ASP A 206 -15.27 -9.94 -11.13
C ASP A 206 -14.69 -8.83 -12.01
N ASP A 207 -15.55 -7.99 -12.60
CA ASP A 207 -15.15 -6.84 -13.42
C ASP A 207 -15.15 -5.51 -12.69
N ILE A 208 -15.28 -5.51 -11.36
CA ILE A 208 -15.34 -4.30 -10.54
C ILE A 208 -14.09 -4.18 -9.69
N LEU A 209 -13.36 -3.08 -9.90
CA LEU A 209 -12.24 -2.69 -9.04
C LEU A 209 -12.74 -1.79 -7.92
N TYR A 210 -12.60 -2.24 -6.69
CA TYR A 210 -12.80 -1.44 -5.50
C TYR A 210 -11.47 -0.76 -5.15
N VAL A 211 -11.48 0.56 -5.10
CA VAL A 211 -10.33 1.38 -4.73
C VAL A 211 -10.60 1.99 -3.36
N PHE A 212 -9.90 1.50 -2.35
CA PHE A 212 -9.93 2.03 -0.99
C PHE A 212 -8.85 3.09 -0.85
N TYR A 213 -9.14 4.25 -0.26
CA TYR A 213 -8.18 5.33 -0.10
C TYR A 213 -8.61 6.31 1.00
N SER A 214 -7.72 7.21 1.40
CA SER A 214 -8.04 8.39 2.21
C SER A 214 -7.68 9.66 1.44
N ARG A 215 -8.14 10.82 1.91
CA ARG A 215 -7.87 12.13 1.28
C ARG A 215 -7.21 13.07 2.27
N ALA A 216 -6.16 13.76 1.82
CA ALA A 216 -5.55 14.83 2.57
C ALA A 216 -6.53 16.02 2.68
N GLY A 217 -6.66 16.61 3.87
CA GLY A 217 -7.58 17.72 4.13
C GLY A 217 -8.97 17.32 4.62
N ASP A 218 -9.32 16.03 4.60
CA ASP A 218 -10.57 15.54 5.19
C ASP A 218 -10.56 15.65 6.72
N CYS A 219 -11.75 15.78 7.33
CA CYS A 219 -11.95 15.97 8.77
C CYS A 219 -13.16 15.15 9.29
N PRO A 220 -12.95 14.00 9.97
CA PRO A 220 -11.65 13.34 10.11
C PRO A 220 -11.22 12.75 8.75
N GLU A 221 -9.90 12.67 8.52
CA GLU A 221 -9.40 11.83 7.44
C GLU A 221 -9.73 10.37 7.77
N HIS A 222 -10.37 9.68 6.84
CA HIS A 222 -10.96 8.37 7.06
C HIS A 222 -10.91 7.53 5.77
N ILE A 223 -11.27 6.25 5.84
CA ILE A 223 -11.19 5.37 4.67
C ILE A 223 -12.46 5.49 3.83
N LEU A 224 -12.28 5.86 2.58
CA LEU A 224 -13.28 5.90 1.51
C LEU A 224 -13.09 4.71 0.56
N CYS A 225 -14.13 4.41 -0.21
CA CYS A 225 -14.05 3.52 -1.36
C CYS A 225 -14.77 4.13 -2.56
N ALA A 226 -14.17 3.97 -3.74
CA ALA A 226 -14.84 4.16 -5.02
C ALA A 226 -14.72 2.87 -5.84
N THR A 227 -15.65 2.66 -6.77
CA THR A 227 -15.66 1.48 -7.64
C THR A 227 -15.43 1.89 -9.09
N ILE A 228 -14.70 1.08 -9.84
CA ILE A 228 -14.48 1.26 -11.28
C ILE A 228 -14.98 0.01 -12.00
N ASP A 229 -15.81 0.21 -13.02
CA ASP A 229 -16.23 -0.84 -13.94
C ASP A 229 -15.15 -1.05 -15.01
N LEU A 230 -14.55 -2.24 -15.03
CA LEU A 230 -13.40 -2.54 -15.88
C LEU A 230 -13.76 -3.03 -17.28
N ARG A 231 -15.06 -3.21 -17.58
CA ARG A 231 -15.54 -3.82 -18.85
C ARG A 231 -15.38 -2.90 -20.07
N THR A 232 -15.19 -1.60 -19.85
CA THR A 232 -14.91 -0.65 -20.93
C THR A 232 -13.42 -0.61 -21.23
N ASP A 233 -13.03 0.11 -22.28
CA ASP A 233 -11.61 0.36 -22.51
C ASP A 233 -10.98 1.04 -21.28
N TRP A 234 -9.76 0.61 -20.93
CA TRP A 234 -9.05 1.09 -19.75
C TRP A 234 -8.76 2.59 -19.77
N GLY A 235 -8.66 3.20 -20.97
CA GLY A 235 -8.55 4.64 -21.14
C GLY A 235 -9.83 5.39 -20.78
N GLU A 236 -10.96 4.69 -20.70
CA GLU A 236 -12.28 5.24 -20.35
C GLU A 236 -12.72 4.90 -18.92
N TRP A 237 -11.95 4.10 -18.19
CA TRP A 237 -12.24 3.77 -16.79
C TRP A 237 -12.39 5.02 -15.94
N LYS A 238 -13.44 5.05 -15.11
CA LYS A 238 -13.76 6.17 -14.22
C LYS A 238 -14.28 5.64 -12.88
N PRO A 239 -13.86 6.25 -11.75
CA PRO A 239 -14.42 5.89 -10.46
C PRO A 239 -15.86 6.40 -10.32
N SER A 240 -16.66 5.65 -9.57
CA SER A 240 -17.94 6.12 -9.03
C SER A 240 -17.74 7.23 -7.99
N ALA A 241 -18.84 7.85 -7.55
CA ALA A 241 -18.79 8.71 -6.38
C ALA A 241 -18.34 7.90 -5.15
N PRO A 242 -17.39 8.41 -4.33
CA PRO A 242 -16.89 7.66 -3.20
C PRO A 242 -17.92 7.55 -2.08
N PHE A 243 -17.80 6.49 -1.28
CA PHE A 243 -18.57 6.27 -0.07
C PHE A 243 -17.66 5.88 1.09
N SER A 244 -18.04 6.25 2.32
CA SER A 244 -17.27 5.97 3.53
C SER A 244 -17.28 4.48 3.89
N ILE A 245 -16.11 3.98 4.31
CA ILE A 245 -15.88 2.59 4.73
C ILE A 245 -15.63 2.52 6.24
N LEU A 246 -14.72 3.34 6.75
CA LEU A 246 -14.36 3.38 8.16
C LEU A 246 -14.07 4.82 8.58
N GLU A 247 -14.71 5.26 9.67
CA GLU A 247 -14.35 6.45 10.43
C GLU A 247 -13.67 6.06 11.76
N PRO A 248 -12.86 6.95 12.38
CA PRO A 248 -12.34 6.71 13.72
C PRO A 248 -13.46 6.57 14.76
N GLU A 249 -13.56 5.41 15.41
CA GLU A 249 -14.60 5.07 16.38
C GLU A 249 -14.05 4.53 17.71
N THR A 250 -12.80 4.07 17.74
CA THR A 250 -12.18 3.47 18.94
C THR A 250 -11.07 4.35 19.53
N ASP A 251 -10.68 4.05 20.77
CA ASP A 251 -9.58 4.73 21.45
C ASP A 251 -8.26 4.59 20.67
N TYR A 252 -7.97 3.38 20.15
CA TYR A 252 -6.77 3.13 19.35
C TYR A 252 -6.80 3.80 17.96
N GLU A 253 -7.98 4.23 17.50
CA GLU A 253 -8.17 5.01 16.27
C GLU A 253 -8.05 6.53 16.53
N GLY A 254 -7.89 6.93 17.79
CA GLY A 254 -7.79 8.32 18.17
C GLY A 254 -9.14 9.03 18.25
N VAL A 255 -10.25 8.32 18.50
CA VAL A 255 -11.61 8.92 18.55
C VAL A 255 -11.71 10.08 19.56
N ASN A 256 -10.92 10.02 20.64
CA ASN A 256 -10.88 11.03 21.71
C ASN A 256 -9.91 12.20 21.42
N LEU A 257 -9.20 12.18 20.30
CA LEU A 257 -8.28 13.25 19.88
C LEU A 257 -9.05 14.36 19.15
N PRO A 258 -8.47 15.56 19.01
CA PRO A 258 -9.09 16.67 18.30
C PRO A 258 -9.58 16.30 16.89
N LEU A 259 -10.79 16.77 16.56
CA LEU A 259 -11.36 16.62 15.23
C LEU A 259 -10.83 17.74 14.33
N GLU A 260 -9.75 17.46 13.63
CA GLU A 260 -9.03 18.43 12.79
C GLU A 260 -8.81 17.89 11.36
N PRO A 261 -8.83 18.77 10.34
CA PRO A 261 -8.45 18.40 8.99
C PRO A 261 -7.03 17.87 8.93
N SER A 262 -6.80 16.82 8.15
CA SER A 262 -5.45 16.29 7.98
C SER A 262 -4.57 17.18 7.10
N GLN A 263 -3.25 17.11 7.31
CA GLN A 263 -2.25 17.79 6.48
C GLN A 263 -1.51 16.80 5.61
N ARG A 264 -1.20 17.17 4.35
CA ARG A 264 -0.40 16.33 3.45
C ARG A 264 1.02 16.15 3.98
N GLY A 265 1.54 14.93 3.87
CA GLY A 265 2.84 14.53 4.41
C GLY A 265 2.71 13.57 5.60
N ALA A 266 3.85 13.35 6.25
CA ALA A 266 4.01 12.50 7.42
C ALA A 266 3.35 13.11 8.66
N ILE A 267 3.01 12.24 9.61
CA ILE A 267 2.59 12.61 10.96
C ILE A 267 3.31 11.68 11.93
N HIS A 268 3.83 12.24 13.02
CA HIS A 268 4.64 11.53 14.03
C HIS A 268 4.00 11.61 15.43
N GLU A 269 2.72 12.01 15.48
CA GLU A 269 1.93 12.13 16.69
C GLU A 269 0.52 11.57 16.45
N PRO A 270 -0.14 11.02 17.48
CA PRO A 270 -1.48 10.50 17.32
C PRO A 270 -2.47 11.58 16.86
N ALA A 271 -3.35 11.24 15.91
CA ALA A 271 -4.44 12.10 15.45
C ALA A 271 -5.73 11.31 15.19
N ARG A 272 -6.90 11.95 15.22
CA ARG A 272 -8.19 11.31 14.91
C ARG A 272 -8.34 11.04 13.40
N GLN A 273 -7.52 10.13 12.86
CA GLN A 273 -7.34 9.94 11.42
C GLN A 273 -7.03 8.47 11.09
N LEU A 274 -7.69 7.93 10.07
CA LEU A 274 -7.38 6.62 9.47
C LEU A 274 -6.75 6.82 8.10
N ARG A 275 -5.68 6.07 7.81
CA ARG A 275 -4.87 6.23 6.58
C ARG A 275 -4.42 4.89 6.02
N ASP A 276 -3.73 4.95 4.89
CA ASP A 276 -2.90 3.87 4.33
C ASP A 276 -3.59 2.50 4.29
N PRO A 277 -4.70 2.39 3.54
CA PRO A 277 -5.37 1.12 3.40
C PRO A 277 -4.46 0.07 2.75
N GLY A 278 -4.69 -1.19 3.09
CA GLY A 278 -4.14 -2.38 2.43
C GLY A 278 -5.23 -3.45 2.34
N ILE A 279 -5.24 -4.27 1.29
CA ILE A 279 -6.20 -5.37 1.14
C ILE A 279 -5.46 -6.69 1.26
N TYR A 280 -6.06 -7.61 2.02
CA TYR A 280 -5.66 -9.00 2.07
C TYR A 280 -6.88 -9.89 1.79
N GLN A 281 -6.70 -10.91 0.94
CA GLN A 281 -7.76 -11.85 0.61
C GLN A 281 -7.27 -13.30 0.78
N GLU A 282 -8.05 -14.10 1.48
CA GLU A 282 -7.84 -15.56 1.63
C GLU A 282 -9.15 -16.28 1.30
N GLY A 283 -9.21 -16.89 0.11
CA GLY A 283 -10.46 -17.46 -0.41
C GLY A 283 -11.54 -16.37 -0.51
N ASP A 284 -12.68 -16.61 0.15
CA ASP A 284 -13.82 -15.67 0.18
C ASP A 284 -13.69 -14.58 1.25
N GLN A 285 -12.73 -14.71 2.17
CA GLN A 285 -12.52 -13.74 3.23
C GLN A 285 -11.66 -12.58 2.73
N VAL A 286 -12.14 -11.36 2.94
CA VAL A 286 -11.43 -10.14 2.58
C VAL A 286 -11.22 -9.31 3.83
N TYR A 287 -10.00 -8.81 4.00
CA TYR A 287 -9.61 -7.97 5.12
C TYR A 287 -9.02 -6.66 4.62
N LEU A 288 -9.43 -5.57 5.27
CA LEU A 288 -8.88 -4.23 5.12
C LEU A 288 -7.90 -3.97 6.26
N LEU A 289 -6.63 -3.78 5.91
CA LEU A 289 -5.62 -3.18 6.76
C LEU A 289 -5.73 -1.67 6.66
N TYR A 290 -5.45 -0.97 7.75
CA TYR A 290 -5.40 0.49 7.76
C TYR A 290 -4.54 1.01 8.90
N SER A 291 -3.86 2.13 8.67
CA SER A 291 -3.15 2.85 9.71
C SER A 291 -4.12 3.60 10.61
N VAL A 292 -3.90 3.49 11.92
CA VAL A 292 -4.75 4.09 12.95
C VAL A 292 -4.10 5.29 13.62
N ALA A 293 -4.93 6.17 14.17
CA ALA A 293 -4.54 7.32 14.96
C ALA A 293 -3.44 8.18 14.30
N GLY A 294 -3.53 8.44 12.99
CA GLY A 294 -2.49 9.18 12.27
C GLY A 294 -1.16 8.41 12.22
N GLU A 295 -1.14 7.26 11.53
CA GLU A 295 0.10 6.47 11.30
C GLU A 295 0.78 5.97 12.59
N SER A 296 0.03 5.78 13.68
CA SER A 296 0.55 5.33 14.99
C SER A 296 0.40 3.82 15.24
N GLY A 297 -0.18 3.08 14.30
CA GLY A 297 -0.45 1.64 14.43
C GLY A 297 -1.09 1.09 13.16
N ILE A 298 -1.22 -0.24 13.06
CA ILE A 298 -2.01 -0.91 12.02
C ILE A 298 -3.14 -1.69 12.68
N ALA A 299 -4.35 -1.56 12.13
CA ALA A 299 -5.50 -2.36 12.48
C ALA A 299 -5.98 -3.17 11.26
N LEU A 300 -6.79 -4.20 11.52
CA LEU A 300 -7.41 -5.06 10.53
C LEU A 300 -8.93 -5.07 10.73
N ALA A 301 -9.68 -5.07 9.63
CA ALA A 301 -11.13 -5.26 9.64
C ALA A 301 -11.56 -6.22 8.53
N GLU A 302 -12.50 -7.11 8.83
CA GLU A 302 -13.12 -7.98 7.82
C GLU A 302 -14.12 -7.18 6.99
N LEU A 303 -14.04 -7.31 5.67
CA LEU A 303 -14.99 -6.75 4.71
C LEU A 303 -16.00 -7.81 4.30
N GLN A 304 -17.28 -7.54 4.55
CA GLN A 304 -18.38 -8.41 4.17
C GLN A 304 -19.17 -7.79 3.01
N PHE A 305 -19.27 -8.56 1.94
CA PHE A 305 -19.99 -8.20 0.73
C PHE A 305 -21.31 -8.94 0.76
N ASN A 306 -22.41 -8.18 0.73
CA ASN A 306 -23.76 -8.73 0.68
C ASN A 306 -24.07 -9.28 -0.71
#